data_AF-A0A0U9HLU0-F1
#
_entry.id   AF-A0A0U9HLU0-F1
#
_cell.length_a   1.000
_cell.length_b   1.000
_cell.length_c   1.000
_cell.angle_alpha   90.00
_cell.angle_beta   90.00
_cell.angle_gamma   90.00
#
_symmetry.space_group_name_H-M   'P 1'
#
loop_
_entity.id
_entity.type
_entity.pdbx_description
1 polymer ?
#
loop_
_entity_poly.entity_id
_entity_poly.type
_entity_poly.pdbx_seq_one_letter_code
_entity_poly.pdbx_strand_id
1 'polypeptide(L)'
;MSKQGILANLKKVVFEFRWNDPRATSSLEMLAQLSNSKARAANPACVIAVTRRTDDVPPTIAITYNNDKEEKLDCTKLSAHEMCKRIRADSKMMQYEAEFREAGFSWPPPVPKELLSPQQEKAADARERAGTSKSQSVQR
;
A
#
# COMPACT_ATOMS: atom_id res chain seq x y z
N MET A 1 -3.96 19.42 -9.87
CA MET A 1 -4.82 18.44 -10.57
C MET A 1 -4.60 17.07 -9.95
N SER A 2 -5.55 16.60 -9.14
CA SER A 2 -5.42 15.29 -8.47
C SER A 2 -5.36 14.20 -9.54
N LYS A 3 -4.22 13.51 -9.63
CA LYS A 3 -4.06 12.36 -10.53
C LYS A 3 -4.97 11.24 -10.02
N GLN A 4 -6.18 11.15 -10.55
CA GLN A 4 -7.10 10.06 -10.23
C GLN A 4 -6.86 8.90 -11.19
N GLY A 5 -6.33 7.79 -10.67
CA GLY A 5 -6.05 6.60 -11.45
C GLY A 5 -5.35 5.54 -10.63
N ILE A 6 -5.48 4.28 -11.04
CA ILE A 6 -4.87 3.13 -10.34
C ILE A 6 -3.34 3.24 -10.25
N LEU A 7 -2.68 3.91 -11.21
CA LEU A 7 -1.23 4.07 -11.23
C LEU A 7 -0.72 5.36 -10.56
N ALA A 8 -1.60 6.22 -10.02
CA ALA A 8 -1.24 7.59 -9.66
C ALA A 8 -0.09 7.69 -8.63
N ASN A 9 -0.05 6.80 -7.64
CA ASN A 9 0.97 6.79 -6.58
C ASN A 9 1.96 5.64 -6.70
N LEU A 10 1.99 4.96 -7.85
CA LEU A 10 2.87 3.83 -8.10
C LEU A 10 4.16 4.29 -8.79
N LYS A 11 5.29 3.79 -8.30
CA LYS A 11 6.61 3.95 -8.90
C LYS A 11 6.93 2.79 -9.83
N LYS A 12 6.69 1.56 -9.37
CA LYS A 12 7.01 0.33 -10.10
C LYS A 12 6.02 -0.78 -9.79
N VAL A 13 5.67 -1.57 -10.79
CA VAL A 13 4.90 -2.81 -10.64
C VAL A 13 5.63 -3.91 -11.41
N VAL A 14 5.95 -5.02 -10.73
CA VAL A 14 6.64 -6.17 -11.29
C VAL A 14 5.73 -7.39 -11.17
N PHE A 15 5.43 -8.02 -12.31
CA PHE A 15 4.67 -9.26 -12.38
C PHE A 15 5.64 -10.42 -12.49
N GLU A 16 5.55 -11.40 -11.59
CA GLU A 16 6.38 -12.59 -11.59
C GLU A 16 5.50 -13.82 -11.74
N PHE A 17 5.59 -14.51 -12.88
CA PHE A 17 4.83 -15.74 -13.12
C PHE A 17 5.50 -16.64 -14.16
N ARG A 18 5.13 -17.92 -14.15
CA ARG A 18 5.51 -18.89 -15.18
C ARG A 18 4.53 -18.80 -16.35
N TRP A 19 5.06 -18.89 -17.57
CA TRP A 19 4.30 -18.63 -18.80
C TRP A 19 3.13 -19.59 -19.06
N ASN A 20 3.17 -20.82 -18.52
CA ASN A 20 2.12 -21.83 -18.64
C ASN A 20 1.39 -22.12 -17.31
N ASP A 21 1.47 -21.22 -16.32
CA ASP A 21 0.77 -21.41 -15.06
C ASP A 21 -0.70 -20.98 -15.16
N PRO A 22 -1.69 -21.89 -15.01
CA PRO A 22 -3.11 -21.53 -15.04
C PRO A 22 -3.52 -20.58 -13.90
N ARG A 23 -2.75 -20.56 -12.80
CA ARG A 23 -2.98 -19.68 -11.65
C ARG A 23 -2.64 -18.22 -11.95
N ALA A 24 -1.93 -17.94 -13.04
CA ALA A 24 -1.52 -16.58 -13.42
C ALA A 24 -2.65 -15.74 -14.06
N THR A 25 -3.84 -16.31 -14.23
CA THR A 25 -4.99 -15.64 -14.87
C THR A 25 -5.29 -14.27 -14.23
N SER A 26 -5.33 -14.18 -12.90
CA SER A 26 -5.58 -12.92 -12.19
C SER A 26 -4.44 -11.91 -12.35
N SER A 27 -3.19 -12.38 -12.45
CA SER A 27 -2.04 -11.52 -12.73
C SER A 27 -2.09 -10.91 -14.13
N LEU A 28 -2.47 -11.72 -15.13
CA LEU A 28 -2.60 -11.28 -16.52
C LEU A 28 -3.74 -10.29 -16.71
N GLU A 29 -4.89 -10.53 -16.08
CA GLU A 29 -6.01 -9.59 -16.12
C GLU A 29 -5.62 -8.25 -15.50
N MET A 30 -4.92 -8.27 -14.35
CA MET A 30 -4.42 -7.05 -13.74
C MET A 30 -3.41 -6.33 -14.63
N LEU A 31 -2.48 -7.06 -15.26
CA LEU A 31 -1.54 -6.48 -16.22
C LEU A 31 -2.27 -5.75 -17.35
N ALA A 32 -3.32 -6.36 -17.92
CA ALA A 32 -4.14 -5.74 -18.96
C ALA A 32 -4.85 -4.46 -18.47
N GLN A 33 -5.33 -4.46 -17.22
CA GLN A 33 -5.94 -3.27 -16.60
C GLN A 33 -4.92 -2.15 -16.38
N LEU A 34 -3.68 -2.46 -16.00
CA LEU A 34 -2.62 -1.46 -15.79
C LEU A 34 -2.01 -0.97 -17.11
N SER A 35 -2.03 -1.78 -18.16
CA SER A 35 -1.51 -1.41 -19.49
C SER A 35 -2.48 -0.56 -20.32
N ASN A 36 -3.73 -0.37 -19.87
CA ASN A 36 -4.69 0.43 -20.62
C ASN A 36 -4.27 1.90 -20.72
N SER A 37 -4.71 2.57 -21.80
CA SER A 37 -4.32 3.96 -22.11
C SER A 37 -4.67 4.94 -21.00
N LYS A 38 -5.83 4.75 -20.34
CA LYS A 38 -6.30 5.59 -19.23
C LYS A 38 -5.40 5.50 -18.00
N ALA A 39 -4.97 4.29 -17.62
CA ALA A 39 -4.08 4.04 -16.50
C ALA A 39 -2.70 4.61 -16.78
N ARG A 40 -2.16 4.37 -17.99
CA ARG A 40 -0.88 4.93 -18.43
C ARG A 40 -0.87 6.45 -18.50
N ALA A 41 -1.96 7.07 -18.97
CA ALA A 41 -2.10 8.53 -18.98
C ALA A 41 -2.10 9.14 -17.57
N ALA A 42 -2.65 8.44 -16.57
CA ALA A 42 -2.66 8.91 -15.19
C ALA A 42 -1.25 8.96 -14.58
N ASN A 43 -0.37 8.04 -14.95
CA ASN A 43 1.03 8.04 -14.53
C ASN A 43 1.96 7.39 -15.57
N PRO A 44 2.54 8.18 -16.48
CA PRO A 44 3.46 7.65 -17.49
C PRO A 44 4.82 7.23 -16.92
N ALA A 45 5.19 7.72 -15.73
CA ALA A 45 6.46 7.41 -15.08
C ALA A 45 6.46 6.05 -14.37
N CYS A 46 5.28 5.46 -14.10
CA CYS A 46 5.17 4.16 -13.46
C CYS A 46 5.77 3.07 -14.37
N VAL A 47 6.80 2.37 -13.86
CA VAL A 47 7.42 1.26 -14.56
C VAL A 47 6.58 0.01 -14.37
N ILE A 48 6.16 -0.63 -15.47
CA ILE A 48 5.48 -1.93 -15.43
C ILE A 48 6.41 -2.94 -16.08
N ALA A 49 6.83 -3.96 -15.32
CA ALA A 49 7.75 -5.00 -15.76
C ALA A 49 7.14 -6.39 -15.57
N VAL A 50 7.52 -7.33 -16.43
CA VAL A 50 7.09 -8.74 -16.34
C VAL A 50 8.34 -9.61 -16.31
N THR A 51 8.53 -10.33 -15.21
CA THR A 51 9.59 -11.32 -15.02
C THR A 51 9.02 -12.70 -15.25
N ARG A 52 9.51 -13.36 -16.29
CA ARG A 52 9.14 -14.75 -16.59
C ARG A 52 9.96 -15.69 -15.74
N ARG A 53 9.27 -16.60 -15.06
CA ARG A 53 9.86 -17.63 -14.20
C ARG A 53 9.71 -19.02 -14.82
N THR A 54 10.59 -19.93 -14.44
CA THR A 54 10.57 -21.35 -14.86
C THR A 54 10.25 -22.30 -13.72
N ASP A 55 10.29 -21.83 -12.49
CA ASP A 55 10.09 -22.60 -11.26
C ASP A 55 8.60 -22.72 -10.86
N ASP A 56 8.26 -23.68 -9.99
CA ASP A 56 6.87 -23.98 -9.60
C ASP A 56 6.27 -23.05 -8.51
N VAL A 57 6.75 -21.81 -8.38
CA VAL A 57 6.25 -20.89 -7.36
C VAL A 57 4.98 -20.18 -7.84
N PRO A 58 4.00 -19.92 -6.94
CA PRO A 58 2.81 -19.15 -7.25
C PRO A 58 3.11 -17.78 -7.90
N PRO A 59 2.22 -17.30 -8.79
CA PRO A 59 2.35 -15.98 -9.39
C PRO A 59 2.24 -14.87 -8.35
N THR A 60 3.16 -13.91 -8.39
CA THR A 60 3.19 -12.79 -7.45
C THR A 60 3.34 -11.46 -8.16
N ILE A 61 2.82 -10.41 -7.55
CA ILE A 61 3.00 -9.03 -8.03
C ILE A 61 3.69 -8.23 -6.93
N ALA A 62 4.81 -7.60 -7.28
CA ALA A 62 5.51 -6.66 -6.41
C ALA A 62 5.16 -5.22 -6.83
N ILE A 63 4.68 -4.43 -5.89
CA ILE A 63 4.25 -3.05 -6.09
C ILE A 63 5.17 -2.17 -5.25
N THR A 64 5.76 -1.17 -5.88
CA THR A 64 6.56 -0.13 -5.22
C THR A 64 5.82 1.19 -5.38
N TYR A 65 5.49 1.81 -4.26
CA TYR A 65 4.82 3.11 -4.22
C TYR A 65 5.84 4.27 -4.26
N ASN A 66 5.36 5.50 -4.44
CA ASN A 66 6.23 6.69 -4.51
C ASN A 66 6.98 7.01 -3.20
N ASN A 67 6.50 6.51 -2.06
CA ASN A 67 7.16 6.61 -0.76
C ASN A 67 8.15 5.46 -0.49
N ASP A 68 8.53 4.73 -1.53
CA ASP A 68 9.40 3.54 -1.47
C ASP A 68 8.87 2.38 -0.62
N LYS A 69 7.59 2.43 -0.18
CA LYS A 69 6.92 1.28 0.39
C LYS A 69 6.76 0.20 -0.67
N GLU A 70 7.11 -1.02 -0.32
CA GLU A 70 6.93 -2.20 -1.17
C GLU A 70 5.84 -3.11 -0.63
N GLU A 71 5.05 -3.66 -1.53
CA GLU A 71 3.99 -4.62 -1.22
C GLU A 71 4.05 -5.78 -2.20
N LYS A 72 4.03 -7.01 -1.68
CA LYS A 72 4.00 -8.23 -2.49
C LYS A 72 2.64 -8.90 -2.35
N LEU A 73 1.92 -9.01 -3.47
CA LEU A 73 0.62 -9.65 -3.56
C LEU A 73 0.74 -11.05 -4.15
N ASP A 74 0.03 -12.00 -3.53
CA ASP A 74 -0.14 -13.37 -4.03
C ASP A 74 -1.38 -13.42 -4.93
N CYS A 75 -1.17 -13.70 -6.21
CA CYS A 75 -2.24 -13.69 -7.21
C CYS A 75 -3.13 -14.93 -7.16
N THR A 76 -2.77 -15.96 -6.39
CA THR A 76 -3.61 -17.15 -6.22
C THR A 76 -4.77 -16.92 -5.25
N LYS A 77 -4.64 -15.91 -4.39
CA LYS A 77 -5.60 -15.61 -3.31
C LYS A 77 -6.48 -14.42 -3.61
N LEU A 78 -6.11 -13.60 -4.59
CA LEU A 78 -6.74 -12.31 -4.86
C LEU A 78 -7.13 -12.23 -6.34
N SER A 79 -8.37 -11.84 -6.60
CA SER A 79 -8.77 -11.47 -7.97
C SER A 79 -8.09 -10.17 -8.41
N ALA A 80 -8.01 -9.95 -9.73
CA ALA A 80 -7.50 -8.70 -10.28
C ALA A 80 -8.29 -7.48 -9.78
N HIS A 81 -9.61 -7.61 -9.67
CA HIS A 81 -10.47 -6.57 -9.12
C HIS A 81 -10.12 -6.23 -7.65
N GLU A 82 -9.89 -7.23 -6.81
CA GLU A 82 -9.50 -7.02 -5.40
C GLU A 82 -8.11 -6.38 -5.27
N MET A 83 -7.14 -6.81 -6.09
CA MET A 83 -5.82 -6.20 -6.13
C MET A 83 -5.91 -4.72 -6.55
N CYS A 84 -6.70 -4.42 -7.58
CA CYS A 84 -6.98 -3.04 -8.00
C CYS A 84 -7.66 -2.20 -6.92
N LYS A 85 -8.60 -2.79 -6.17
CA LYS A 85 -9.28 -2.13 -5.05
C LYS A 85 -8.29 -1.80 -3.93
N ARG A 86 -7.39 -2.73 -3.58
CA ARG A 86 -6.34 -2.51 -2.58
C ARG A 86 -5.41 -1.36 -2.98
N ILE A 87 -4.84 -1.41 -4.18
CA ILE A 87 -3.96 -0.35 -4.70
C ILE A 87 -4.62 1.03 -4.64
N ARG A 88 -5.90 1.14 -5.01
CA ARG A 88 -6.64 2.40 -4.94
C ARG A 88 -6.82 2.87 -3.50
N ALA A 89 -7.12 1.96 -2.58
CA ALA A 89 -7.25 2.28 -1.16
C ALA A 89 -5.91 2.76 -0.59
N ASP A 90 -4.81 2.05 -0.85
CA ASP A 90 -3.47 2.43 -0.39
C ASP A 90 -3.03 3.77 -0.99
N SER A 91 -3.26 3.96 -2.28
CA SER A 91 -3.01 5.24 -2.97
C SER A 91 -3.78 6.39 -2.32
N LYS A 92 -5.03 6.16 -1.92
CA LYS A 92 -5.86 7.17 -1.26
C LYS A 92 -5.35 7.48 0.16
N MET A 93 -4.92 6.46 0.90
CA MET A 93 -4.33 6.65 2.22
C MET A 93 -3.02 7.44 2.15
N MET A 94 -2.20 7.22 1.11
CA MET A 94 -0.97 8.00 0.89
C MET A 94 -1.27 9.47 0.55
N GLN A 95 -2.35 9.74 -0.19
CA GLN A 95 -2.80 11.11 -0.45
C GLN A 95 -3.18 11.80 0.86
N TYR A 96 -3.99 11.14 1.69
CA TYR A 96 -4.36 11.69 2.99
C TYR A 96 -3.15 11.90 3.91
N GLU A 97 -2.21 10.96 3.96
CA GLU A 97 -0.97 11.13 4.72
C GLU A 97 -0.20 12.38 4.26
N ALA A 98 -0.08 12.59 2.95
CA ALA A 98 0.58 13.78 2.40
C ALA A 98 -0.17 15.07 2.77
N GLU A 99 -1.50 15.10 2.59
CA GLU A 99 -2.34 16.26 2.92
C GLU A 99 -2.27 16.62 4.42
N PHE A 100 -2.30 15.61 5.30
CA PHE A 100 -2.16 15.82 6.75
C PHE A 100 -0.78 16.39 7.10
N ARG A 101 0.27 15.84 6.49
CA ARG A 101 1.65 16.29 6.72
C ARG A 101 1.89 17.70 6.20
N GLU A 102 1.32 18.05 5.04
CA GLU A 102 1.38 19.41 4.48
C GLU A 102 0.67 20.43 5.37
N ALA A 103 -0.44 20.04 6.00
CA ALA A 103 -1.16 20.87 6.96
C ALA A 103 -0.52 20.91 8.37
N GLY A 104 0.60 20.21 8.59
CA GLY A 104 1.31 20.17 9.86
C GLY A 104 0.68 19.26 10.93
N PHE A 105 -0.29 18.42 10.55
CA PHE A 105 -0.89 17.44 11.45
C PHE A 105 -0.09 16.14 11.49
N SER A 106 -0.16 15.43 12.61
CA SER A 106 0.43 14.10 12.75
C SER A 106 -0.39 13.05 12.01
N TRP A 107 0.28 12.10 11.36
CA TRP A 107 -0.33 10.92 10.75
C TRP A 107 0.12 9.64 11.46
N PRO A 108 -0.80 8.70 11.75
CA PRO A 108 -2.25 8.80 11.62
C PRO A 108 -2.84 9.85 12.58
N PRO A 109 -4.04 10.40 12.29
CA PRO A 109 -4.66 11.40 13.16
C PRO A 109 -4.95 10.81 14.54
N PRO A 110 -4.68 11.55 15.63
CA PRO A 110 -5.00 11.07 16.97
C PRO A 110 -6.51 10.86 17.10
N VAL A 111 -6.90 9.70 17.64
CA VAL A 111 -8.31 9.40 17.93
C VAL A 111 -8.72 10.17 19.20
N PRO A 112 -9.77 11.00 19.15
CA PRO A 112 -10.31 11.67 20.35
C PRO A 112 -10.66 10.67 21.44
N LYS A 113 -10.38 11.00 22.71
CA LYS A 113 -10.59 10.09 23.85
C LYS A 113 -12.07 9.75 24.03
N GLU A 114 -12.94 10.68 23.71
CA GLU A 114 -14.41 10.56 23.76
C GLU A 114 -14.96 9.47 22.82
N LEU A 115 -14.20 9.07 21.80
CA LEU A 115 -14.57 8.01 20.86
C LEU A 115 -13.95 6.65 21.23
N LEU A 116 -13.09 6.60 22.24
CA LEU A 116 -12.48 5.37 22.70
C LEU A 116 -13.47 4.60 23.57
N SER A 117 -13.58 3.29 23.34
CA SER A 117 -14.24 2.42 24.31
C SER A 117 -13.43 2.39 25.62
N PRO A 118 -14.06 2.06 26.77
CA PRO A 118 -13.36 2.00 28.07
C PRO A 118 -12.13 1.10 28.07
N GLN A 119 -12.08 0.09 27.20
CA GLN A 119 -10.92 -0.80 27.05
C GLN A 119 -9.77 -0.14 26.28
N GLN A 120 -10.08 0.65 25.25
CA GLN A 120 -9.10 1.39 24.47
C GLN A 120 -8.54 2.59 25.24
N GLU A 121 -9.37 3.21 26.08
CA GLU A 121 -8.98 4.33 26.95
C GLU A 121 -7.92 3.90 27.98
N LYS A 122 -8.12 2.76 28.65
CA LYS A 122 -7.12 2.16 29.55
C LYS A 122 -5.82 1.79 28.85
N ALA A 123 -5.89 1.30 27.61
CA ALA A 123 -4.71 0.96 26.81
C ALA A 123 -3.95 2.21 26.34
N ALA A 124 -4.66 3.28 26.00
CA ALA A 124 -4.05 4.57 25.64
C ALA A 124 -3.34 5.18 26.85
N ASP A 125 -3.98 5.22 28.01
CA ASP A 125 -3.42 5.77 29.25
C ASP A 125 -2.20 4.97 29.75
N ALA A 126 -2.22 3.64 29.63
CA ALA A 126 -1.07 2.79 29.93
C ALA A 126 0.14 3.07 28.99
N ARG A 127 -0.12 3.39 27.71
CA ARG A 127 0.92 3.73 26.74
C ARG A 127 1.50 5.12 26.99
N GLU A 128 0.69 6.09 27.41
CA GLU A 128 1.18 7.42 27.82
C GLU A 128 2.10 7.31 29.04
N ARG A 129 1.71 6.55 30.08
CA ARG A 129 2.54 6.32 31.28
C ARG A 129 3.85 5.58 31.00
N ALA A 130 3.85 4.62 30.07
CA ALA A 130 5.05 3.91 29.66
C ALA A 130 6.04 4.78 28.86
N GLY A 131 5.54 5.80 28.15
CA GLY A 131 6.35 6.76 27.40
C GLY A 131 7.11 7.74 28.30
N THR A 132 6.52 8.16 29.43
CA THR A 132 7.13 9.14 30.33
C THR A 132 8.28 8.55 31.17
N SER A 133 8.29 7.24 31.41
CA SER A 133 9.30 6.59 32.26
C SER A 133 10.67 6.43 31.58
N LYS A 134 10.75 6.43 30.24
CA LYS A 134 12.03 6.30 29.51
C LYS A 134 12.88 7.58 29.47
N SER A 135 12.32 8.75 29.80
CA SER A 135 13.06 10.02 29.77
C SER A 135 13.75 10.40 31.09
N GLN A 136 13.69 9.56 32.12
CA GLN A 136 14.27 9.87 33.44
C GLN A 136 15.52 9.03 33.83
N SER A 137 16.07 8.20 32.94
CA SER A 137 17.23 7.33 33.25
C SER A 137 18.52 7.67 32.49
N VAL A 138 18.75 8.94 32.12
CA VAL A 138 20.07 9.42 31.67
C VAL A 138 20.49 10.62 32.51
N GLN A 139 20.81 10.36 33.78
CA GLN A 139 21.72 11.19 34.57
C GLN A 139 22.07 10.43 35.85
N ARG A 140 23.18 9.69 35.81
CA ARG A 140 24.12 9.52 36.92
C ARG A 140 25.41 8.90 36.41
#